data_AF-A0A6A6ITN7-F1
#
_entry.id   AF-A0A6A6ITN7-F1
#
_cell.length_a   1.000
_cell.length_b   1.000
_cell.length_c   1.000
_cell.angle_alpha   90.00
_cell.angle_beta   90.00
_cell.angle_gamma   90.00
#
_symmetry.space_group_name_H-M   'P 1'
#
loop_
_entity.id
_entity.type
_entity.pdbx_description
1 polymer ?
#
loop_
_entity_poly.entity_id
_entity_poly.type
_entity_poly.pdbx_seq_one_letter_code
_entity_poly.pdbx_strand_id
1 'polypeptide(L)'
;MPSLSSILIAFQAIPLTLFGASILISPADVGFDNLSAEQRHVVGTVAISLSLGYVVTAFQSRRARHWFLLAAAPMRLIGAWLFLQDDRSGTALWDGGNALVNFTVVRWERVARV
;
A
#
# COMPACT_ATOMS: atom_id res chain seq x y z
N MET A 1 -3.31 7.78 -22.05
CA MET A 1 -3.98 8.17 -20.80
C MET A 1 -3.59 7.19 -19.71
N PRO A 2 -3.35 7.63 -18.45
CA PRO A 2 -3.06 6.71 -17.36
C PRO A 2 -4.26 5.77 -17.13
N SER A 3 -3.99 4.47 -17.04
CA SER A 3 -5.02 3.46 -16.76
C SER A 3 -5.48 3.51 -15.30
N LEU A 4 -6.64 2.93 -14.99
CA LEU A 4 -7.14 2.89 -13.60
C LEU A 4 -6.15 2.18 -12.68
N SER A 5 -5.52 1.09 -13.14
CA SER A 5 -4.48 0.39 -12.39
C SER A 5 -3.24 1.27 -12.16
N SER A 6 -2.83 2.09 -13.12
CA SER A 6 -1.74 3.04 -12.92
C SER A 6 -2.09 4.09 -11.86
N ILE A 7 -3.27 4.70 -11.96
CA ILE A 7 -3.72 5.75 -11.02
C ILE A 7 -3.85 5.18 -9.62
N LEU A 8 -4.51 4.03 -9.48
CA LEU A 8 -4.71 3.37 -8.19
C LEU A 8 -3.38 3.05 -7.51
N ILE A 9 -2.44 2.44 -8.24
CA ILE A 9 -1.13 2.08 -7.67
C ILE A 9 -0.37 3.34 -7.23
N ALA A 10 -0.37 4.40 -8.05
CA ALA A 10 0.28 5.66 -7.70
C ALA A 10 -0.36 6.29 -6.44
N PHE A 11 -1.69 6.28 -6.34
CA PHE A 11 -2.39 6.81 -5.17
C PHE A 11 -2.08 6.00 -3.90
N GLN A 12 -2.02 4.67 -4.01
CA GLN A 12 -1.69 3.78 -2.90
C GLN A 12 -0.24 3.92 -2.40
N ALA A 13 0.65 4.55 -3.18
CA ALA A 13 2.02 4.87 -2.74
C ALA A 13 2.06 6.03 -1.73
N ILE A 14 1.07 6.94 -1.75
CA ILE A 14 1.07 8.14 -0.91
C ILE A 14 1.07 7.78 0.58
N PRO A 15 0.16 6.94 1.10
CA PRO A 15 0.14 6.62 2.53
C PRO A 15 1.41 5.89 2.99
N LEU A 16 1.98 5.01 2.16
CA LEU A 16 3.25 4.33 2.47
C LEU A 16 4.42 5.32 2.58
N THR A 17 4.46 6.31 1.69
CA THR A 17 5.46 7.38 1.73
C THR A 17 5.32 8.20 2.99
N LEU A 18 4.10 8.65 3.30
CA LEU A 18 3.83 9.46 4.48
C LEU A 18 4.17 8.69 5.76
N PHE A 19 3.75 7.43 5.85
CA PHE A 19 4.05 6.57 6.99
C PHE A 19 5.57 6.38 7.19
N GLY A 20 6.29 6.02 6.14
CA GLY A 20 7.75 5.87 6.21
C GLY A 20 8.48 7.17 6.57
N ALA A 21 8.07 8.30 5.98
CA ALA A 21 8.63 9.61 6.29
C ALA A 21 8.33 10.02 7.74
N SER A 22 7.12 9.80 8.24
CA SER A 22 6.76 10.12 9.62
C SER A 22 7.56 9.31 10.64
N ILE A 23 7.84 8.02 10.39
CA ILE A 23 8.72 7.22 11.26
C ILE A 23 10.15 7.80 11.31
N LEU A 24 10.66 8.29 10.19
CA LEU A 24 12.03 8.81 10.09
C LEU A 24 12.18 10.22 10.67
N ILE A 25 11.17 11.09 10.49
CA ILE A 25 11.22 12.50 10.90
C ILE A 25 10.72 12.68 12.33
N SER A 26 9.57 12.11 12.66
CA SER A 26 8.87 12.30 13.94
C SER A 26 8.29 10.98 14.48
N PRO A 27 9.13 10.01 14.87
CA PRO A 27 8.68 8.69 15.29
C PRO A 27 7.73 8.70 16.50
N ALA A 28 7.83 9.70 17.38
CA ALA A 28 6.93 9.84 18.53
C ALA A 28 5.48 10.12 18.10
N ASP A 29 5.28 10.90 17.02
CA ASP A 29 3.95 11.26 16.52
C ASP A 29 3.19 10.05 15.93
N VAL A 30 3.91 8.99 15.58
CA VAL A 30 3.37 7.75 14.99
C VAL A 30 3.50 6.53 15.90
N GLY A 31 3.96 6.68 17.14
CA GLY A 31 4.05 5.59 18.13
C GLY A 31 5.22 4.64 17.91
N PHE A 32 6.33 5.12 17.37
CA PHE A 32 7.58 4.37 17.12
C PHE A 32 8.73 4.84 18.03
N ASP A 33 8.46 5.59 19.10
CA ASP A 33 9.45 6.11 20.04
C ASP A 33 10.10 5.04 20.92
N ASN A 34 9.42 3.91 21.13
CA ASN A 34 9.91 2.75 21.86
C ASN A 34 10.92 1.88 21.09
N LEU A 35 11.13 2.13 19.80
CA LEU A 35 12.06 1.37 18.97
C LEU A 35 13.47 1.99 18.98
N SER A 36 14.50 1.16 18.79
CA SER A 36 15.86 1.65 18.57
C SER A 36 15.94 2.48 17.29
N ALA A 37 16.94 3.37 17.19
CA ALA A 37 17.16 4.17 15.99
C ALA A 37 17.32 3.30 14.73
N GLU A 38 18.03 2.18 14.85
CA GLU A 38 18.21 1.21 13.77
C GLU A 38 16.89 0.59 13.33
N GLN A 39 16.04 0.16 14.27
CA GLN A 39 14.73 -0.40 13.95
C GLN A 39 13.84 0.62 13.23
N ARG A 40 13.82 1.87 13.69
CA ARG A 40 13.05 2.95 13.03
C ARG A 40 13.55 3.21 11.62
N HIS A 41 14.87 3.28 11.42
CA HIS A 41 15.44 3.46 10.08
C HIS A 41 15.07 2.31 9.15
N VAL A 42 15.19 1.06 9.62
CA VAL A 42 14.81 -0.12 8.82
C VAL A 42 13.33 -0.04 8.43
N VAL A 43 12.42 0.14 9.38
CA VAL A 43 10.97 0.17 9.08
C VAL A 43 10.62 1.35 8.17
N GLY A 44 11.12 2.55 8.48
CA GLY A 44 10.86 3.76 7.70
C GLY A 44 11.41 3.68 6.28
N THR A 45 12.66 3.25 6.11
CA THR A 45 13.26 3.06 4.78
C THR A 45 12.57 1.95 4.00
N VAL A 46 12.19 0.83 4.63
CA VAL A 46 11.43 -0.24 3.95
C VAL A 46 10.07 0.28 3.46
N ALA A 47 9.35 1.06 4.26
CA ALA A 47 8.08 1.66 3.84
C ALA A 47 8.25 2.61 2.64
N ILE A 48 9.30 3.44 2.64
CA ILE A 48 9.62 4.32 1.51
C ILE A 48 10.03 3.50 0.27
N SER A 49 10.86 2.47 0.43
CA SER A 49 11.26 1.58 -0.67
C SER A 49 10.06 0.86 -1.29
N LEU A 50 9.11 0.39 -0.47
CA LEU A 50 7.85 -0.18 -0.93
C LEU A 50 7.04 0.86 -1.72
N SER A 51 6.93 2.10 -1.22
CA SER A 51 6.28 3.19 -1.96
C SER A 51 6.90 3.42 -3.34
N LEU A 52 8.24 3.46 -3.43
CA LEU A 52 8.93 3.56 -4.72
C LEU A 52 8.59 2.37 -5.63
N GLY A 53 8.48 1.17 -5.07
CA GLY A 53 7.99 -0.01 -5.79
C GLY A 53 6.60 0.18 -6.38
N TYR A 54 5.66 0.80 -5.64
CA TYR A 54 4.34 1.16 -6.17
C TYR A 54 4.48 2.17 -7.32
N VAL A 55 5.21 3.27 -7.12
CA VAL A 55 5.40 4.32 -8.15
C VAL A 55 5.98 3.73 -9.42
N VAL A 56 7.07 2.97 -9.34
CA VAL A 56 7.69 2.30 -10.49
C VAL A 56 6.70 1.38 -11.18
N THR A 57 5.95 0.58 -10.41
CA THR A 57 4.95 -0.35 -10.94
C THR A 57 3.83 0.38 -11.70
N ALA A 58 3.42 1.58 -11.26
CA ALA A 58 2.39 2.36 -11.94
C ALA A 58 2.74 2.67 -13.43
N PHE A 59 4.04 2.72 -13.76
CA PHE A 59 4.57 2.92 -15.11
C PHE A 59 4.90 1.62 -15.87
N GLN A 60 4.79 0.45 -15.24
CA GLN A 60 5.07 -0.83 -15.88
C GLN A 60 3.94 -1.27 -16.81
N SER A 61 4.15 -2.35 -17.55
CA SER A 61 3.12 -2.96 -18.41
C SER A 61 1.84 -3.31 -17.63
N ARG A 62 0.70 -3.33 -18.33
CA ARG A 62 -0.61 -3.66 -17.74
C ARG A 62 -0.61 -5.00 -17.01
N ARG A 63 0.05 -6.01 -17.60
CA ARG A 63 0.22 -7.33 -16.97
C ARG A 63 0.92 -7.21 -15.62
N ALA A 64 2.03 -6.47 -15.55
CA ALA A 64 2.78 -6.26 -14.31
C ALA A 64 1.93 -5.54 -13.25
N ARG A 65 1.22 -4.48 -13.63
CA ARG A 65 0.30 -3.76 -12.72
C ARG A 65 -0.78 -4.67 -12.16
N HIS A 66 -1.39 -5.52 -13.00
CA HIS A 66 -2.41 -6.47 -12.55
C HIS A 66 -1.86 -7.51 -11.59
N TRP A 67 -0.69 -8.09 -11.90
CA TRP A 67 -0.04 -9.04 -10.99
C TRP A 67 0.29 -8.41 -9.65
N PHE A 68 0.78 -7.18 -9.66
CA PHE A 68 1.05 -6.43 -8.44
C PHE A 68 -0.21 -6.21 -7.59
N LEU A 69 -1.30 -5.74 -8.20
CA LEU A 69 -2.58 -5.53 -7.51
C LEU A 69 -3.14 -6.82 -6.90
N LEU A 70 -3.06 -7.93 -7.65
CA LEU A 70 -3.51 -9.25 -7.19
C LEU A 70 -2.61 -9.84 -6.10
N ALA A 71 -1.29 -9.66 -6.19
CA ALA A 71 -0.35 -10.12 -5.18
C ALA A 71 -0.45 -9.31 -3.87
N ALA A 72 -0.77 -8.02 -3.97
CA ALA A 72 -0.96 -7.16 -2.79
C ALA A 72 -2.28 -7.44 -2.05
N ALA A 73 -3.30 -7.98 -2.72
CA ALA A 73 -4.62 -8.15 -2.11
C ALA A 73 -4.65 -9.12 -0.91
N PRO A 74 -4.01 -10.32 -0.94
CA PRO A 74 -3.91 -11.19 0.23
C PRO A 74 -3.21 -10.52 1.41
N MET A 75 -2.11 -9.81 1.17
CA MET A 75 -1.38 -9.09 2.23
C MET A 75 -2.25 -8.02 2.88
N ARG A 76 -3.06 -7.31 2.09
CA ARG A 76 -4.03 -6.33 2.61
C ARG A 76 -5.16 -6.98 3.39
N LEU A 77 -5.67 -8.13 2.98
CA LEU A 77 -6.69 -8.84 3.76
C LEU A 77 -6.13 -9.33 5.10
N ILE A 78 -4.87 -9.78 5.12
CA ILE A 78 -4.17 -10.11 6.37
C ILE A 78 -4.02 -8.87 7.24
N GLY A 79 -3.57 -7.74 6.68
CA GLY A 79 -3.49 -6.45 7.39
C GLY A 79 -4.84 -6.02 7.97
N ALA A 80 -5.90 -6.09 7.16
CA ALA A 80 -7.25 -5.77 7.60
C ALA A 80 -7.71 -6.66 8.77
N TRP A 81 -7.43 -7.97 8.70
CA TRP A 81 -7.74 -8.90 9.78
C TRP A 81 -6.98 -8.58 11.06
N LEU A 82 -5.67 -8.27 10.98
CA LEU A 82 -4.87 -7.85 12.12
C LEU A 82 -5.41 -6.55 12.74
N PHE A 83 -5.71 -5.55 11.93
CA PHE A 83 -6.25 -4.27 12.43
C PHE A 83 -7.65 -4.41 13.04
N LEU A 84 -8.47 -5.37 12.60
CA LEU A 84 -9.73 -5.68 13.27
C LEU A 84 -9.52 -6.33 14.65
N GLN A 85 -8.50 -7.17 14.80
CA GLN A 85 -8.14 -7.75 16.11
C GLN A 85 -7.70 -6.68 17.10
N ASP A 86 -7.07 -5.61 16.61
CA ASP A 86 -6.55 -4.50 17.42
C ASP A 86 -7.56 -3.34 17.60
N ASP A 87 -8.84 -3.54 17.29
CA ASP A 87 -9.90 -2.52 17.32
C ASP A 87 -9.61 -1.26 16.47
N ARG A 88 -8.76 -1.39 15.44
CA ARG A 88 -8.40 -0.33 14.49
C ARG A 88 -9.27 -0.39 13.23
N SER A 89 -10.57 -0.22 13.42
CA SER A 89 -11.59 -0.35 12.36
C SER A 89 -11.33 0.52 11.13
N GLY A 90 -10.83 1.75 11.30
CA GLY A 90 -10.49 2.64 10.19
C GLY A 90 -9.40 2.09 9.28
N THR A 91 -8.30 1.60 9.86
CA THR A 91 -7.18 1.01 9.11
C THR A 91 -7.57 -0.33 8.50
N ALA A 92 -8.37 -1.12 9.22
CA ALA A 92 -8.92 -2.35 8.68
C ALA A 92 -9.78 -2.12 7.43
N LEU A 93 -10.64 -1.10 7.47
CA LEU A 93 -11.51 -0.74 6.35
C LEU A 93 -10.69 -0.20 5.18
N TRP A 94 -9.63 0.57 5.45
CA TRP A 94 -8.69 1.00 4.43
C TRP A 94 -8.04 -0.18 3.70
N ASP A 95 -7.44 -1.13 4.43
CA ASP A 95 -6.74 -2.25 3.82
C ASP A 95 -7.69 -3.25 3.14
N GLY A 96 -8.78 -3.62 3.81
CA GLY A 96 -9.80 -4.52 3.27
C GLY A 96 -10.49 -3.91 2.04
N GLY A 97 -10.85 -2.63 2.12
CA GLY A 97 -11.41 -1.88 1.00
C GLY A 97 -10.45 -1.82 -0.19
N ASN A 98 -9.18 -1.51 0.05
CA ASN A 98 -8.18 -1.49 -1.01
C ASN A 98 -7.93 -2.88 -1.63
N ALA A 99 -8.04 -3.97 -0.88
CA ALA A 99 -7.98 -5.32 -1.44
C ALA A 99 -9.13 -5.56 -2.44
N LEU A 100 -10.35 -5.15 -2.10
CA LEU A 100 -11.52 -5.25 -2.98
C LEU A 100 -11.38 -4.35 -4.22
N VAL A 101 -10.88 -3.12 -4.04
CA VAL A 101 -10.62 -2.19 -5.14
C VAL A 101 -9.57 -2.75 -6.10
N ASN A 102 -8.51 -3.39 -5.59
CA ASN A 102 -7.49 -4.04 -6.43
C ASN A 102 -8.12 -5.10 -7.35
N PHE A 103 -8.94 -6.01 -6.81
CA PHE A 103 -9.64 -7.02 -7.61
C PHE A 103 -10.58 -6.39 -8.64
N THR A 104 -11.33 -5.37 -8.22
CA THR A 104 -12.33 -4.68 -9.04
C THR A 104 -11.68 -4.01 -10.24
N VAL A 105 -10.58 -3.28 -10.04
CA VAL A 105 -9.85 -2.60 -11.12
C VAL A 105 -9.26 -3.62 -12.11
N VAL A 106 -8.65 -4.71 -11.62
CA VAL A 106 -8.10 -5.75 -12.49
C VAL A 106 -9.20 -6.41 -13.32
N ARG A 107 -10.34 -6.76 -12.70
CA ARG A 107 -11.49 -7.35 -13.39
C ARG A 107 -12.04 -6.38 -14.44
N TRP A 108 -12.24 -5.11 -14.06
CA TRP A 108 -12.78 -4.07 -14.93
C TRP A 108 -11.92 -3.88 -16.17
N GLU A 109 -10.62 -3.63 -16.00
CA GLU A 109 -9.71 -3.42 -17.12
C GLU A 109 -9.72 -4.63 -18.05
N ARG A 110 -9.64 -5.86 -17.51
CA ARG A 110 -9.70 -7.10 -18.32
C ARG A 110 -10.97 -7.22 -19.15
N VAL A 111 -12.13 -6.91 -18.58
CA VAL A 111 -13.42 -6.96 -19.29
C VAL A 111 -13.53 -5.84 -20.33
N ALA A 112 -13.18 -4.61 -19.95
CA ALA A 112 -13.26 -3.45 -20.82
C ALA A 112 -12.20 -3.47 -21.95
N ARG A 113 -11.22 -4.38 -21.88
CA ARG A 113 -10.05 -4.46 -22.77
C ARG A 113 -9.22 -3.16 -22.82
N VAL A 114 -9.39 -2.28 -21.84
CA VAL A 114 -8.64 -1.03 -21.65
C VAL A 114 -7.44 -1.28 -20.75
#